data_AF-L1Q4A9-F1
#
_entry.id   AF-L1Q4A9-F1
#
_cell.length_a   1.000
_cell.length_b   1.000
_cell.length_c   1.000
_cell.angle_alpha   90.00
_cell.angle_beta   90.00
_cell.angle_gamma   90.00
#
_symmetry.space_group_name_H-M   'P 1'
#
loop_
_entity.id
_entity.type
_entity.pdbx_description
1 polymer ?
#
loop_
_entity_poly.entity_id
_entity_poly.type
_entity_poly.pdbx_seq_one_letter_code
_entity_poly.pdbx_strand_id
1 'polypeptide(L)'
;MKHSYKLKTIAEAINLPTPSISSIRRDYGATACESYIMLWLVYLNEMLAVSRPMSEEQISLCSSQIMNDYGYLKLTEISFIFKRVLSGEYGEFYERLGIDKVLRFFREYDKERLQYIDDERQREHTEFRYQEQKNETPLDDFKRKLKKAYRLTERKTRDD
;
A
#
# COMPACT_ATOMS: atom_id res chain seq x y z
N MET A 1 3.61 -10.11 15.41
CA MET A 1 4.77 -10.74 14.75
C MET A 1 4.57 -12.22 14.45
N LYS A 2 4.25 -13.08 15.44
CA LYS A 2 4.13 -14.55 15.31
C LYS A 2 3.29 -15.14 14.17
N HIS A 3 2.52 -14.36 13.42
CA HIS A 3 1.73 -14.84 12.26
C HIS A 3 2.06 -14.13 10.94
N SER A 4 3.02 -13.21 10.92
CA SER A 4 3.42 -12.48 9.71
C SER A 4 3.92 -13.41 8.61
N TYR A 5 4.55 -14.53 8.98
CA TYR A 5 5.05 -15.55 8.06
C TYR A 5 3.98 -16.10 7.10
N LYS A 6 2.69 -16.05 7.48
CA LYS A 6 1.58 -16.57 6.68
C LYS A 6 1.22 -15.70 5.46
N LEU A 7 1.58 -14.42 5.46
CA LEU A 7 1.27 -13.48 4.36
C LEU A 7 2.19 -13.76 3.17
N LYS A 8 1.65 -14.18 2.03
CA LYS A 8 2.44 -14.57 0.85
C LYS A 8 2.41 -13.52 -0.25
N THR A 9 1.32 -12.76 -0.37
CA THR A 9 1.12 -11.85 -1.48
C THR A 9 0.75 -10.45 -1.00
N ILE A 10 0.98 -9.46 -1.87
CA ILE A 10 0.56 -8.09 -1.63
C ILE A 10 -0.98 -7.98 -1.53
N ALA A 11 -1.70 -8.78 -2.31
CA ALA A 11 -3.16 -8.89 -2.26
C ALA A 11 -3.65 -9.34 -0.88
N GLU A 12 -3.06 -10.39 -0.30
CA GLU A 12 -3.41 -10.83 1.06
C GLU A 12 -3.13 -9.74 2.10
N ALA A 13 -1.98 -9.07 1.98
CA ALA A 13 -1.60 -8.00 2.90
C ALA A 13 -2.59 -6.82 2.88
N ILE A 14 -3.06 -6.43 1.69
CA ILE A 14 -4.02 -5.33 1.48
C ILE A 14 -5.44 -5.73 1.88
N ASN A 15 -5.89 -6.94 1.50
CA ASN A 15 -7.30 -7.31 1.58
C ASN A 15 -7.74 -7.81 2.97
N LEU A 16 -6.79 -8.21 3.83
CA LEU A 16 -7.14 -8.59 5.20
C LEU A 16 -7.73 -7.41 5.98
N PRO A 17 -8.77 -7.66 6.81
CA PRO A 17 -9.46 -6.62 7.56
C PRO A 17 -8.68 -6.25 8.83
N THR A 18 -7.58 -5.52 8.67
CA THR A 18 -6.82 -4.95 9.79
C THR A 18 -6.80 -3.43 9.73
N PRO A 19 -6.71 -2.74 10.88
CA PRO A 19 -6.71 -1.28 10.89
C PRO A 19 -5.42 -0.72 10.28
N SER A 20 -5.54 0.49 9.72
CA SER A 20 -4.38 1.29 9.30
C SER A 20 -3.66 1.93 10.49
N ILE A 21 -2.40 2.32 10.30
CA ILE A 21 -1.63 3.09 11.27
C ILE A 21 -2.42 4.34 11.71
N SER A 22 -2.95 5.12 10.76
CA SER A 22 -3.77 6.30 11.07
C SER A 22 -5.03 5.96 11.86
N SER A 23 -5.63 4.79 11.63
CA SER A 23 -6.78 4.33 12.41
C SER A 23 -6.39 4.00 13.85
N ILE A 24 -5.28 3.29 14.05
CA ILE A 24 -4.78 2.97 15.39
C ILE A 24 -4.40 4.25 16.14
N ARG A 25 -3.70 5.18 15.48
CA ARG A 25 -3.34 6.47 16.06
C ARG A 25 -4.56 7.25 16.53
N ARG A 26 -5.65 7.21 15.78
CA ARG A 26 -6.92 7.87 16.16
C ARG A 26 -7.59 7.17 17.35
N ASP A 27 -7.63 5.85 17.34
CA ASP A 27 -8.42 5.08 18.29
C ASP A 27 -7.67 4.81 19.62
N TYR A 28 -6.34 4.76 19.60
CA TYR A 28 -5.48 4.39 20.73
C TYR A 28 -4.39 5.43 21.05
N GLY A 29 -4.30 6.52 20.28
CA GLY A 29 -3.32 7.59 20.46
C GLY A 29 -2.00 7.37 19.73
N ALA A 30 -1.24 8.46 19.55
CA ALA A 30 0.01 8.45 18.81
C ALA A 30 1.09 7.57 19.46
N THR A 31 1.26 7.65 20.79
CA THR A 31 2.27 6.90 21.52
C THR A 31 2.12 5.39 21.38
N ALA A 32 0.90 4.86 21.52
CA ALA A 32 0.64 3.42 21.36
C ALA A 32 0.96 2.94 19.93
N CYS A 33 0.62 3.75 18.93
CA CYS A 33 0.90 3.45 17.54
C CYS A 33 2.41 3.51 17.22
N GLU A 34 3.13 4.48 17.80
CA GLU A 34 4.58 4.61 17.64
C GLU A 34 5.31 3.43 18.28
N SER A 35 4.91 3.03 19.49
CA SER A 35 5.48 1.85 20.16
C SER A 35 5.31 0.58 19.35
N TYR A 36 4.21 0.43 18.60
CA TYR A 36 4.00 -0.73 17.73
C TYR A 36 5.03 -0.80 16.59
N ILE A 37 5.32 0.31 15.92
CA ILE A 37 6.31 0.36 14.85
C ILE A 37 7.73 0.23 15.42
N MET A 38 8.02 0.87 16.57
CA MET A 38 9.29 0.71 17.26
C MET A 38 9.57 -0.76 17.61
N LEU A 39 8.57 -1.50 18.09
CA LEU A 39 8.70 -2.94 18.40
C LEU A 39 9.15 -3.75 17.17
N TRP A 40 8.64 -3.43 15.98
CA TRP A 40 9.09 -4.06 14.75
C TRP A 40 10.53 -3.71 14.37
N LEU A 41 10.95 -2.45 14.60
CA LEU A 41 12.32 -2.01 14.31
C LEU A 41 13.34 -2.62 15.28
N VAL A 42 12.99 -2.74 16.56
CA VAL A 42 13.78 -3.48 17.56
C VAL A 42 13.92 -4.94 17.13
N TYR A 43 12.81 -5.57 16.74
CA TYR A 43 12.83 -6.95 16.26
C TYR A 43 13.70 -7.14 15.01
N LEU A 44 13.69 -6.19 14.06
CA LEU A 44 14.61 -6.25 12.92
C LEU A 44 16.07 -6.16 13.33
N ASN A 45 16.41 -5.24 14.25
CA ASN A 45 17.78 -5.10 14.75
C ASN A 45 18.28 -6.43 15.34
N GLU A 46 17.44 -7.11 16.11
CA GLU A 46 17.77 -8.41 16.73
C GLU A 46 17.93 -9.53 15.68
N MET A 47 17.01 -9.63 14.73
CA MET A 47 16.99 -10.74 13.78
C MET A 47 18.03 -10.64 12.67
N LEU A 48 18.37 -9.42 12.24
CA LEU A 48 19.33 -9.22 11.15
C LEU A 48 20.80 -9.26 11.60
N ALA A 49 21.06 -9.31 12.92
CA ALA A 49 22.40 -9.41 13.50
C ALA A 49 23.42 -8.42 12.88
N VAL A 50 22.97 -7.20 12.57
CA VAL A 50 23.80 -6.19 11.91
C VAL A 50 24.91 -5.68 12.83
N SER A 51 26.11 -5.47 12.30
CA SER A 51 27.26 -4.95 13.06
C SER A 51 27.01 -3.55 13.64
N ARG A 52 26.13 -2.77 13.01
CA ARG A 52 25.71 -1.43 13.45
C ARG A 52 24.18 -1.35 13.45
N PRO A 53 23.51 -1.78 14.54
CA PRO A 53 22.06 -1.64 14.70
C PRO A 53 21.67 -0.18 14.90
N MET A 54 20.41 0.17 14.66
CA MET A 54 19.89 1.50 14.98
C MET A 54 19.87 1.74 16.50
N SER A 55 20.24 2.94 16.95
CA SER A 55 20.03 3.36 18.34
C SER A 55 18.55 3.57 18.66
N GLU A 56 18.21 3.71 19.94
CA GLU A 56 16.84 3.97 20.37
C GLU A 56 16.27 5.26 19.77
N GLU A 57 17.07 6.34 19.71
CA GLU A 57 16.68 7.61 19.09
C GLU A 57 16.45 7.44 17.58
N GLN A 58 17.28 6.64 16.91
CA GLN A 58 17.10 6.35 15.49
C GLN A 58 15.84 5.51 15.24
N ILE A 59 15.52 4.57 16.13
CA ILE A 59 14.30 3.77 16.08
C ILE A 59 13.06 4.65 16.26
N SER A 60 13.04 5.54 17.26
CA SER A 60 11.92 6.48 17.47
C SER A 60 11.76 7.43 16.28
N LEU A 61 12.85 8.01 15.79
CA LEU A 61 12.81 8.89 14.61
C LEU A 61 12.26 8.15 13.36
N CYS A 62 12.75 6.95 13.10
CA CYS A 62 12.30 6.12 11.99
C CYS A 62 10.82 5.74 12.12
N SER A 63 10.39 5.37 13.32
CA SER A 63 8.99 5.06 13.65
C SER A 63 8.08 6.25 13.35
N SER A 64 8.45 7.43 13.83
CA SER A 64 7.73 8.68 13.59
C SER A 64 7.63 9.02 12.09
N GLN A 65 8.72 8.83 11.32
CA GLN A 65 8.70 9.03 9.86
C GLN A 65 7.76 8.05 9.17
N ILE A 66 7.83 6.75 9.52
CA ILE A 66 6.94 5.73 8.96
C ILE A 66 5.48 6.07 9.23
N MET A 67 5.15 6.51 10.45
CA MET A 67 3.78 6.87 10.81
C MET A 67 3.23 8.06 10.03
N ASN A 68 4.08 9.04 9.72
CA ASN A 68 3.68 10.23 8.98
C ASN A 68 3.53 9.96 7.48
N ASP A 69 4.49 9.25 6.89
CA ASP A 69 4.56 9.05 5.45
C ASP A 69 3.66 7.89 4.97
N TYR A 70 3.46 6.87 5.82
CA TYR A 70 2.75 5.64 5.48
C TYR A 70 1.56 5.34 6.39
N GLY A 71 0.94 6.37 6.97
CA GLY A 71 -0.19 6.23 7.89
C GLY A 71 -1.39 5.45 7.32
N TYR A 72 -1.54 5.43 5.99
CA TYR A 72 -2.61 4.68 5.32
C TYR A 72 -2.37 3.16 5.26
N LEU A 73 -1.16 2.67 5.53
CA LEU A 73 -0.86 1.24 5.52
C LEU A 73 -1.50 0.50 6.70
N LYS A 74 -2.02 -0.69 6.42
CA LYS A 74 -2.59 -1.62 7.39
C LYS A 74 -1.53 -2.41 8.15
N LEU A 75 -1.88 -2.89 9.34
CA LEU A 75 -0.99 -3.73 10.15
C LEU A 75 -0.47 -4.98 9.41
N THR A 76 -1.30 -5.56 8.54
CA THR A 76 -0.90 -6.69 7.69
C THR A 76 0.12 -6.29 6.64
N GLU A 77 -0.01 -5.11 6.05
CA GLU A 77 0.96 -4.54 5.10
C GLU A 77 2.30 -4.29 5.79
N ILE A 78 2.29 -3.68 6.99
CA ILE A 78 3.49 -3.49 7.81
C ILE A 78 4.16 -4.84 8.10
N SER A 79 3.40 -5.81 8.60
CA SER A 79 3.89 -7.17 8.88
C SER A 79 4.49 -7.85 7.64
N PHE A 80 3.93 -7.59 6.45
CA PHE A 80 4.40 -8.14 5.19
C PHE A 80 5.71 -7.50 4.74
N ILE A 81 5.85 -6.17 4.84
CA ILE A 81 7.13 -5.47 4.59
C ILE A 81 8.22 -6.06 5.48
N PHE A 82 8.00 -6.11 6.78
CA PHE A 82 8.99 -6.64 7.74
C PHE A 82 9.33 -8.11 7.46
N LYS A 83 8.34 -8.93 7.08
CA LYS A 83 8.60 -10.31 6.63
C LYS A 83 9.55 -10.33 5.42
N ARG A 84 9.30 -9.51 4.40
CA ARG A 84 10.10 -9.45 3.17
C ARG A 84 11.53 -8.97 3.42
N VAL A 85 11.70 -8.05 4.37
CA VAL A 85 13.04 -7.65 4.85
C VAL A 85 13.79 -8.85 5.44
N LEU A 86 13.13 -9.62 6.31
CA LEU A 86 13.74 -10.78 6.97
C LEU A 86 14.01 -11.96 6.01
N SER A 87 13.23 -12.09 4.92
CA SER A 87 13.49 -13.08 3.88
C SER A 87 14.56 -12.64 2.85
N GLY A 88 15.08 -11.41 2.96
CA GLY A 88 16.10 -10.88 2.05
C GLY A 88 15.55 -10.43 0.69
N GLU A 89 14.23 -10.28 0.54
CA GLU A 89 13.61 -9.91 -0.75
C GLU A 89 13.96 -8.49 -1.21
N TYR A 90 14.36 -7.62 -0.29
CA TYR A 90 14.85 -6.27 -0.60
C TYR A 90 16.37 -6.20 -0.85
N GLY A 91 17.01 -7.36 -1.06
CA GLY A 91 18.44 -7.50 -1.29
C GLY A 91 19.26 -7.51 0.00
N GLU A 92 20.58 -7.39 -0.15
CA GLU A 92 21.52 -7.56 0.95
C GLU A 92 21.82 -6.23 1.65
N PHE A 93 21.86 -6.25 2.98
CA PHE A 93 22.15 -5.08 3.81
C PHE A 93 23.46 -5.27 4.55
N TYR A 94 24.54 -5.46 3.79
CA TYR A 94 25.88 -5.60 4.31
C TYR A 94 26.18 -4.46 5.30
N GLU A 95 26.42 -4.83 6.56
CA GLU A 95 27.02 -4.04 7.66
C GLU A 95 26.12 -3.09 8.49
N ARG A 96 24.99 -2.60 7.99
CA ARG A 96 24.17 -1.62 8.75
C ARG A 96 22.70 -1.67 8.37
N LEU A 97 21.80 -1.63 9.36
CA LEU A 97 20.41 -1.27 9.17
C LEU A 97 20.23 0.17 9.63
N GLY A 98 20.01 1.09 8.69
CA GLY A 98 19.77 2.51 8.98
C GLY A 98 18.35 2.93 8.60
N ILE A 99 17.94 4.10 9.09
CA ILE A 99 16.65 4.73 8.76
C ILE A 99 16.46 4.81 7.24
N ASP A 100 17.51 5.16 6.50
CA ASP A 100 17.53 5.26 5.05
C ASP A 100 17.14 3.94 4.35
N LYS A 101 17.63 2.81 4.87
CA LYS A 101 17.31 1.47 4.35
C LYS A 101 15.89 1.07 4.70
N VAL A 102 15.46 1.29 5.95
CA VAL A 102 14.08 0.99 6.36
C VAL A 102 13.10 1.76 5.50
N LEU A 103 13.27 3.08 5.35
CA LEU A 103 12.39 3.89 4.51
C LEU A 103 12.45 3.49 3.03
N ARG A 104 13.57 2.92 2.54
CA ARG A 104 13.64 2.36 1.19
C ARG A 104 12.70 1.17 1.02
N PHE A 105 12.64 0.26 1.99
CA PHE A 105 11.73 -0.89 1.93
C PHE A 105 10.27 -0.46 1.86
N PHE A 106 9.90 0.55 2.64
CA PHE A 106 8.56 1.13 2.59
C PHE A 106 8.26 1.80 1.25
N ARG A 107 9.19 2.58 0.68
CA ARG A 107 9.03 3.16 -0.66
C ARG A 107 8.88 2.11 -1.75
N GLU A 108 9.67 1.04 -1.70
CA GLU A 108 9.60 -0.05 -2.67
C GLU A 108 8.27 -0.79 -2.57
N TYR A 109 7.84 -1.12 -1.35
CA TYR A 109 6.52 -1.69 -1.12
C TYR A 109 5.39 -0.79 -1.60
N ASP A 110 5.44 0.52 -1.33
CA ASP A 110 4.37 1.43 -1.73
C ASP A 110 4.25 1.56 -3.25
N LYS A 111 5.37 1.52 -3.99
CA LYS A 111 5.33 1.45 -5.46
C LYS A 111 4.62 0.20 -5.95
N GLU A 112 4.95 -0.97 -5.39
CA GLU A 112 4.28 -2.23 -5.73
C GLU A 112 2.78 -2.19 -5.37
N ARG A 113 2.46 -1.59 -4.21
CA ARG A 113 1.09 -1.42 -3.72
C ARG A 113 0.26 -0.55 -4.65
N LEU A 114 0.80 0.59 -5.08
CA LEU A 114 0.14 1.49 -6.03
C LEU A 114 -0.13 0.78 -7.36
N GLN A 115 0.87 0.08 -7.90
CA GLN A 115 0.71 -0.70 -9.12
C GLN A 115 -0.38 -1.76 -8.97
N TYR A 116 -0.38 -2.52 -7.87
CA TYR A 116 -1.41 -3.54 -7.62
C TYR A 116 -2.82 -2.92 -7.56
N ILE A 117 -2.99 -1.81 -6.83
CA ILE A 117 -4.29 -1.14 -6.72
C ILE A 117 -4.76 -0.61 -8.08
N ASP A 118 -3.86 -0.05 -8.87
CA ASP A 118 -4.20 0.44 -10.21
C ASP A 118 -4.59 -0.71 -11.15
N ASP A 119 -3.85 -1.82 -11.12
CA ASP A 119 -4.17 -3.02 -11.90
C ASP A 119 -5.53 -3.60 -11.53
N GLU A 120 -5.85 -3.71 -10.23
CA GLU A 120 -7.16 -4.20 -9.77
C GLU A 120 -8.28 -3.27 -10.21
N ARG A 121 -8.11 -1.95 -10.09
CA ARG A 121 -9.11 -0.98 -10.58
C ARG A 121 -9.32 -1.11 -12.09
N GLN A 122 -8.25 -1.28 -12.89
CA GLN A 122 -8.38 -1.47 -14.33
C GLN A 122 -9.11 -2.77 -14.67
N ARG A 123 -8.87 -3.84 -13.92
CA ARG A 123 -9.60 -5.11 -14.06
C ARG A 123 -11.08 -4.94 -13.75
N GLU A 124 -11.41 -4.34 -12.61
CA GLU A 124 -12.79 -4.05 -12.21
C GLU A 124 -13.52 -3.19 -13.25
N HIS A 125 -12.86 -2.14 -13.76
CA HIS A 125 -13.43 -1.31 -14.83
C HIS A 125 -13.65 -2.08 -16.13
N THR A 126 -12.71 -2.95 -16.51
CA THR A 126 -12.82 -3.75 -17.73
C THR A 126 -13.94 -4.79 -17.61
N GLU A 127 -14.03 -5.46 -16.47
CA GLU A 127 -15.08 -6.43 -16.16
C GLU A 127 -16.46 -5.77 -16.13
N PHE A 128 -16.59 -4.62 -15.47
CA PHE A 128 -17.84 -3.85 -15.45
C PHE A 128 -18.29 -3.47 -16.86
N ARG A 129 -17.38 -2.96 -17.69
CA ARG A 129 -17.69 -2.61 -19.09
C ARG A 129 -18.05 -3.82 -19.94
N TYR A 130 -17.41 -4.96 -19.72
CA TYR A 130 -17.74 -6.20 -20.41
C TYR A 130 -19.14 -6.68 -20.03
N GLN A 131 -19.50 -6.63 -18.74
CA GLN A 131 -20.83 -6.99 -18.27
C GLN A 131 -21.92 -6.04 -18.78
N GLU A 132 -21.66 -4.72 -18.81
CA GLU A 132 -22.57 -3.76 -19.42
C GLU A 132 -22.82 -4.09 -20.89
N GLN A 133 -21.77 -4.35 -21.68
CA GLN A 133 -21.90 -4.68 -23.11
C GLN A 133 -22.62 -6.01 -23.34
N LYS A 134 -22.36 -7.02 -22.51
CA LYS A 134 -23.03 -8.32 -22.61
C LYS A 134 -24.54 -8.22 -22.38
N ASN A 135 -24.96 -7.30 -21.52
CA ASN A 135 -26.36 -7.07 -21.17
C ASN A 135 -26.99 -5.91 -21.97
N GLU A 136 -26.24 -5.24 -22.84
CA GLU A 136 -26.69 -4.09 -23.64
C GLU A 136 -27.58 -4.56 -24.79
N THR A 137 -28.83 -4.07 -24.85
CA THR A 137 -29.68 -4.31 -26.01
C THR A 137 -29.24 -3.42 -27.19
N PRO A 138 -29.56 -3.78 -28.45
CA PRO A 138 -29.25 -2.93 -29.60
C PRO A 138 -29.82 -1.50 -29.49
N LEU A 139 -30.96 -1.32 -28.79
CA LEU A 139 -31.56 -0.02 -28.55
C LEU A 139 -30.75 0.82 -27.54
N ASP A 140 -30.18 0.17 -26.52
CA ASP A 140 -29.35 0.84 -25.51
C ASP A 140 -28.03 1.32 -26.13
N ASP A 141 -27.40 0.51 -26.98
CA ASP A 141 -26.21 0.92 -27.74
C ASP A 141 -26.51 2.10 -28.67
N PHE A 142 -27.66 2.06 -29.38
CA PHE A 142 -28.09 3.16 -30.24
C PHE A 142 -28.29 4.47 -29.44
N LYS A 143 -29.01 4.42 -28.31
CA LYS A 143 -29.21 5.60 -27.43
C LYS A 143 -27.89 6.14 -26.89
N ARG A 144 -26.95 5.27 -26.51
CA ARG A 144 -25.63 5.64 -26.02
C ARG A 144 -24.80 6.35 -27.09
N LYS A 145 -24.80 5.83 -28.32
CA LYS A 145 -24.12 6.46 -29.48
C LYS A 145 -24.73 7.82 -29.81
N LEU A 146 -26.05 7.94 -29.85
CA LEU A 146 -26.75 9.23 -30.05
C LEU A 146 -26.38 10.26 -28.98
N LYS A 147 -26.40 9.87 -27.70
CA LYS A 147 -26.04 10.76 -26.58
C LYS A 147 -24.59 11.25 -26.67
N LYS A 148 -23.66 10.39 -27.10
CA LYS A 148 -22.26 10.79 -27.35
C LYS A 148 -22.15 11.78 -28.51
N ALA A 149 -22.81 11.51 -29.64
CA ALA A 149 -22.80 12.40 -30.79
C ALA A 149 -23.34 13.79 -30.44
N TYR A 150 -24.46 13.85 -29.72
CA TYR A 150 -25.08 15.10 -29.30
C TYR A 150 -24.18 15.95 -28.36
N ARG A 151 -23.49 15.29 -27.41
CA ARG A 151 -22.54 15.98 -26.52
C ARG A 151 -21.31 16.53 -27.26
N LEU A 152 -20.87 15.85 -28.32
CA LEU A 152 -19.76 16.30 -29.15
C LEU A 152 -20.18 17.50 -30.01
N THR A 153 -21.42 17.52 -30.51
CA THR A 153 -21.93 18.67 -31.26
C THR A 153 -22.13 19.90 -30.37
N GLU A 154 -22.64 19.75 -29.15
CA GLU A 154 -22.81 20.88 -28.21
C GLU A 154 -21.48 21.51 -27.75
N ARG A 155 -20.41 20.72 -27.63
CA ARG A 155 -19.08 21.25 -27.33
C ARG A 155 -18.53 22.06 -28.51
N LYS A 156 -18.72 21.55 -29.73
CA LYS A 156 -18.23 22.21 -30.95
C LYS A 156 -18.89 23.57 -31.20
N THR A 157 -20.18 23.70 -30.92
CA THR A 157 -20.94 24.95 -31.06
C THR A 157 -20.71 25.97 -29.93
N ARG A 158 -19.93 25.64 -28.90
CA ARG A 158 -19.56 26.56 -27.80
C ARG A 158 -18.17 27.17 -27.97
N ASP A 159 -17.35 26.57 -28.83
CA ASP A 159 -15.99 27.00 -29.13
C ASP A 159 -15.87 27.73 -30.49
N ASP A 160 -17.00 27.88 -31.22
CA ASP A 160 -17.20 28.72 -32.41
C ASP A 160 -17.97 30.00 -32.03
#